data_AF-A0A3A8JKA6-F1
#
_entry.id   AF-A0A3A8JKA6-F1
#
_cell.length_a   1.000
_cell.length_b   1.000
_cell.length_c   1.000
_cell.angle_alpha   90.00
_cell.angle_beta   90.00
_cell.angle_gamma   90.00
#
_symmetry.space_group_name_H-M   'P 1'
#
loop_
_entity.id
_entity.type
_entity.pdbx_description
1 polymer ?
#
loop_
_entity_poly.entity_id
_entity_poly.type
_entity_poly.pdbx_seq_one_letter_code
_entity_poly.pdbx_strand_id
1 'polypeptide(L)'
;TRPLSALDAPRQRATRVRHVPQHAVNLLEGCATPAVESVAALLGHAINVGAPAYNRGDVEGCYRLYAHTAEQLIDERGDCPGVQRALRDGLLRCESLQDAEDRAWALRDTFDGLMDVIGRWRQARPSQPPSLTRRTPPKTYLN
;
A
#
# COMPACT_ATOMS: atom_id res chain seq x y z
N THR A 1 32.85 25.68 9.83
CA THR A 1 32.69 24.46 10.65
C THR A 1 31.26 23.99 10.51
N ARG A 2 30.96 22.88 9.81
CA ARG A 2 29.59 22.36 9.73
C ARG A 2 29.19 21.83 11.12
N PRO A 3 28.01 22.17 11.67
CA PRO A 3 27.62 21.72 13.00
C PRO A 3 27.49 20.18 13.01
N LEU A 4 27.96 19.55 14.08
CA LEU A 4 27.90 18.09 14.29
C LEU A 4 26.47 17.54 14.11
N SER A 5 25.46 18.34 14.43
CA SER A 5 24.04 18.02 14.26
C SER A 5 23.62 17.68 12.83
N ALA A 6 24.31 18.21 11.80
CA ALA A 6 24.00 17.90 10.40
C ALA A 6 24.39 16.45 10.00
N LEU A 7 25.28 15.81 10.77
CA LEU A 7 25.68 14.41 10.56
C LEU A 7 24.81 13.42 11.36
N ASP A 8 24.05 13.90 12.35
CA ASP A 8 23.24 13.04 13.22
C ASP A 8 21.89 12.67 12.60
N ALA A 9 21.25 13.58 11.86
CA ALA A 9 19.99 13.32 11.17
C ALA A 9 20.02 12.07 10.26
N PRO A 10 21.02 11.86 9.36
CA PRO A 10 21.08 10.64 8.55
C PRO A 10 21.34 9.37 9.37
N ARG A 11 22.06 9.44 10.50
CA ARG A 11 22.23 8.29 11.40
C ARG A 11 20.93 7.89 12.08
N GLN A 12 20.19 8.86 12.61
CA GLN A 12 18.90 8.61 13.27
C GLN A 12 17.90 7.93 12.33
N ARG A 13 17.88 8.32 11.05
CA ARG A 13 17.07 7.67 10.00
C ARG A 13 17.44 6.21 9.79
N ALA A 14 18.74 5.87 9.81
CA ALA A 14 19.22 4.51 9.60
C ALA A 14 18.91 3.56 10.78
N THR A 15 18.71 4.09 11.99
CA THR A 15 18.43 3.32 13.21
C THR A 15 16.94 3.22 13.56
N ARG A 16 16.03 3.74 12.72
CA ARG A 16 14.59 3.74 13.03
C ARG A 16 14.03 2.32 13.09
N VAL A 17 13.37 1.98 14.19
CA VAL A 17 12.63 0.73 14.36
C VAL A 17 11.33 0.80 13.54
N ARG A 18 11.11 -0.18 12.67
CA ARG A 18 9.91 -0.30 11.82
C ARG A 18 8.80 -1.01 12.59
N HIS A 19 7.57 -0.53 12.43
CA HIS A 19 6.38 -1.09 13.07
C HIS A 19 5.33 -1.45 12.02
N VAL A 20 5.70 -2.35 11.11
CA VAL A 20 4.85 -2.84 10.02
C VAL A 20 3.72 -3.70 10.59
N PRO A 21 2.44 -3.30 10.44
CA PRO A 21 1.31 -4.10 10.90
C PRO A 21 1.25 -5.46 10.19
N GLN A 22 1.03 -6.52 10.96
CA GLN A 22 0.86 -7.87 10.42
C GLN A 22 -0.64 -8.15 10.23
N HIS A 23 -1.08 -8.24 8.98
CA HIS A 23 -2.48 -8.49 8.66
C HIS A 23 -2.74 -9.97 8.32
N ALA A 24 -3.85 -10.51 8.80
CA ALA A 24 -4.31 -11.83 8.37
C ALA A 24 -4.82 -11.79 6.91
N VAL A 25 -4.69 -12.90 6.18
CA VAL A 25 -5.07 -12.97 4.74
C VAL A 25 -6.56 -12.70 4.53
N ASN A 26 -7.41 -12.99 5.52
CA ASN A 26 -8.84 -12.69 5.51
C ASN A 26 -9.16 -11.18 5.58
N LEU A 27 -8.16 -10.29 5.78
CA LEU A 27 -8.35 -8.86 5.61
C LEU A 27 -8.85 -8.52 4.20
N LEU A 28 -8.45 -9.32 3.20
CA LEU A 28 -8.86 -9.17 1.81
C LEU A 28 -10.10 -10.01 1.46
N GLU A 29 -10.81 -10.54 2.45
CA GLU A 29 -12.09 -11.22 2.24
C GLU A 29 -13.13 -10.22 1.72
N GLY A 30 -13.90 -10.62 0.70
CA GLY A 30 -14.86 -9.75 0.02
C GLY A 30 -14.27 -8.78 -1.00
N CYS A 31 -12.94 -8.65 -1.08
CA CYS A 31 -12.28 -7.86 -2.12
C CYS A 31 -12.38 -8.52 -3.50
N ALA A 32 -12.78 -7.74 -4.51
CA ALA A 32 -12.62 -8.15 -5.90
C ALA A 32 -11.13 -8.19 -6.30
N THR A 33 -10.70 -9.19 -7.07
CA THR A 33 -9.29 -9.29 -7.51
C THR A 33 -8.77 -8.02 -8.19
N PRO A 34 -9.49 -7.41 -9.14
CA PRO A 34 -9.04 -6.16 -9.76
C PRO A 34 -8.87 -5.01 -8.75
N ALA A 35 -9.65 -5.01 -7.67
CA ALA A 35 -9.54 -4.01 -6.62
C ALA A 35 -8.25 -4.21 -5.81
N VAL A 36 -7.94 -5.45 -5.42
CA VAL A 36 -6.67 -5.78 -4.73
C VAL A 36 -5.46 -5.40 -5.58
N GLU A 37 -5.50 -5.71 -6.88
CA GLU A 37 -4.44 -5.32 -7.82
C GLU A 37 -4.30 -3.80 -7.95
N SER A 38 -5.43 -3.07 -8.02
CA SER A 38 -5.42 -1.61 -8.10
C SER A 38 -4.86 -0.98 -6.82
N VAL A 39 -5.21 -1.50 -5.64
CA VAL A 39 -4.63 -1.09 -4.35
C VAL A 39 -3.12 -1.28 -4.36
N ALA A 40 -2.64 -2.47 -4.74
CA ALA A 40 -1.21 -2.77 -4.79
C ALA A 40 -0.45 -1.82 -5.73
N ALA A 41 -1.03 -1.53 -6.90
CA ALA A 41 -0.45 -0.61 -7.87
C ALA A 41 -0.34 0.81 -7.32
N LEU A 42 -1.40 1.33 -6.68
CA LEU A 42 -1.41 2.69 -6.11
C LEU A 42 -0.44 2.83 -4.94
N LEU A 43 -0.44 1.86 -4.01
CA LEU A 43 0.51 1.82 -2.89
C LEU A 43 1.96 1.76 -3.39
N GLY A 44 2.23 0.87 -4.35
CA GLY A 44 3.54 0.74 -4.96
C GLY A 44 4.00 2.03 -5.67
N HIS A 45 3.08 2.69 -6.38
CA HIS A 45 3.37 3.98 -7.03
C HIS A 45 3.71 5.06 -6.00
N ALA A 46 2.89 5.22 -4.97
CA ALA A 46 3.13 6.20 -3.92
C ALA A 46 4.49 5.96 -3.24
N ILE A 47 4.80 4.70 -2.91
CA ILE A 47 6.11 4.27 -2.38
C ILE A 47 7.27 4.70 -3.30
N ASN A 48 7.14 4.46 -4.60
CA ASN A 48 8.20 4.73 -5.58
C ASN A 48 8.44 6.24 -5.79
N VAL A 49 7.45 7.09 -5.49
CA VAL A 49 7.57 8.55 -5.58
C VAL A 49 7.96 9.17 -4.23
N GLY A 50 7.34 8.71 -3.14
CA GLY A 50 7.50 9.26 -1.79
C GLY A 50 8.86 8.95 -1.17
N ALA A 51 9.35 7.71 -1.29
CA ALA A 51 10.66 7.36 -0.72
C ALA A 51 11.82 8.20 -1.31
N PRO A 52 11.89 8.45 -2.64
CA PRO A 52 12.84 9.40 -3.18
C PRO A 52 12.67 10.84 -2.69
N ALA A 53 11.43 11.34 -2.51
CA ALA A 53 11.20 12.67 -1.96
C ALA A 53 11.77 12.79 -0.54
N TYR A 54 11.46 11.81 0.33
CA TYR A 54 12.01 11.72 1.68
C TYR A 54 13.55 11.69 1.69
N ASN A 55 14.16 10.87 0.83
CA ASN A 55 15.62 10.75 0.74
C ASN A 55 16.31 12.08 0.34
N ARG A 56 15.61 12.94 -0.41
CA ARG A 56 16.08 14.29 -0.77
C ARG A 56 15.81 15.34 0.32
N GLY A 57 15.20 14.95 1.44
CA GLY A 57 14.86 15.83 2.54
C GLY A 57 13.45 16.41 2.49
N ASP A 58 12.65 16.10 1.47
CA ASP A 58 11.25 16.49 1.39
C ASP A 58 10.37 15.51 2.16
N VAL A 59 10.48 15.58 3.49
CA VAL A 59 9.75 14.71 4.41
C VAL A 59 8.25 15.01 4.40
N GLU A 60 7.90 16.29 4.40
CA GLU A 60 6.51 16.76 4.39
C GLU A 60 5.81 16.38 3.07
N GLY A 61 6.49 16.53 1.93
CA GLY A 61 5.96 16.09 0.63
C GLY A 61 5.75 14.57 0.57
N CYS A 62 6.68 13.78 1.12
CA CYS A 62 6.53 12.34 1.26
C CYS A 62 5.29 11.98 2.10
N TYR A 63 5.15 12.60 3.28
CA TYR A 63 3.99 12.39 4.15
C TYR A 63 2.67 12.73 3.43
N ARG A 64 2.57 13.91 2.83
CA ARG A 64 1.35 14.35 2.13
C ARG A 64 0.97 13.42 0.99
N LEU A 65 1.94 12.96 0.22
CA LEU A 65 1.70 11.99 -0.85
C LEU A 65 1.11 10.68 -0.30
N TYR A 66 1.68 10.14 0.78
CA TYR A 66 1.15 8.93 1.41
C TYR A 66 -0.24 9.16 2.00
N ALA A 67 -0.46 10.27 2.70
CA ALA A 67 -1.76 10.60 3.28
C ALA A 67 -2.84 10.70 2.20
N HIS A 68 -2.56 11.45 1.13
CA HIS A 68 -3.47 11.59 0.00
C HIS A 68 -3.77 10.25 -0.68
N THR A 69 -2.75 9.40 -0.87
CA THR A 69 -2.95 8.06 -1.45
C THR A 69 -3.84 7.19 -0.55
N ALA A 70 -3.65 7.27 0.77
CA ALA A 70 -4.48 6.54 1.72
C ALA A 70 -5.94 7.02 1.69
N GLU A 71 -6.16 8.33 1.70
CA GLU A 71 -7.49 8.96 1.58
C GLU A 71 -8.18 8.58 0.27
N GLN A 72 -7.46 8.66 -0.85
CA GLN A 72 -7.99 8.26 -2.16
C GLN A 72 -8.44 6.80 -2.17
N LEU A 73 -7.61 5.87 -1.68
CA LEU A 73 -7.97 4.45 -1.62
C LEU A 73 -9.13 4.19 -0.65
N ILE A 74 -9.19 4.95 0.44
CA ILE A 74 -10.31 4.91 1.38
C ILE A 74 -11.61 5.32 0.69
N ASP A 75 -11.61 6.35 -0.15
CA ASP A 75 -12.81 6.84 -0.81
C ASP A 75 -13.23 5.96 -2.00
N GLU A 76 -12.26 5.46 -2.77
CA GLU A 76 -12.52 4.71 -4.02
C GLU A 76 -12.77 3.22 -3.81
N ARG A 77 -12.26 2.60 -2.72
CA ARG A 77 -12.26 1.13 -2.54
C ARG A 77 -13.32 0.65 -1.56
N GLY A 78 -14.56 1.08 -1.78
CA GLY A 78 -15.73 0.54 -1.07
C GLY A 78 -15.94 -0.97 -1.26
N ASP A 79 -15.32 -1.54 -2.30
CA ASP A 79 -15.26 -2.97 -2.59
C ASP A 79 -14.14 -3.71 -1.84
N CYS A 80 -13.41 -3.04 -0.94
CA CYS A 80 -12.33 -3.61 -0.12
C CYS A 80 -12.31 -3.04 1.32
N PRO A 81 -13.31 -3.37 2.16
CA PRO A 81 -13.49 -2.75 3.48
C PRO A 81 -12.33 -3.01 4.45
N GLY A 82 -11.66 -4.17 4.34
CA GLY A 82 -10.48 -4.47 5.17
C GLY A 82 -9.29 -3.57 4.86
N VAL A 83 -9.08 -3.23 3.58
CA VAL A 83 -8.04 -2.28 3.14
C VAL A 83 -8.37 -0.87 3.64
N GLN A 84 -9.62 -0.42 3.47
CA GLN A 84 -10.06 0.89 3.95
C GLN A 84 -9.80 1.03 5.47
N ARG A 85 -10.14 -0.01 6.24
CA ARG A 85 -9.90 -0.01 7.69
C ARG A 85 -8.42 0.10 8.03
N ALA A 86 -7.55 -0.70 7.41
CA ALA A 86 -6.11 -0.64 7.66
C ALA A 86 -5.51 0.74 7.32
N LEU A 87 -5.98 1.38 6.25
CA LEU A 87 -5.56 2.73 5.88
C LEU A 87 -6.05 3.78 6.88
N ARG A 88 -7.31 3.68 7.34
CA ARG A 88 -7.86 4.56 8.38
C ARG A 88 -7.09 4.44 9.68
N ASP A 89 -6.74 3.22 10.10
CA ASP A 89 -5.93 2.97 11.29
C ASP A 89 -4.53 3.60 11.15
N GLY A 90 -3.93 3.53 9.96
CA GLY A 90 -2.67 4.19 9.63
C GLY A 90 -2.72 5.71 9.73
N LEU A 91 -3.78 6.33 9.19
CA LEU A 91 -4.01 7.77 9.29
C LEU A 91 -4.26 8.20 10.75
N LEU A 92 -5.09 7.46 11.49
CA LEU A 92 -5.36 7.72 12.90
C LEU A 92 -4.08 7.65 13.74
N ARG A 93 -3.19 6.69 13.46
CA ARG A 93 -1.87 6.63 14.10
C ARG A 93 -1.06 7.91 13.88
N CYS A 94 -1.15 8.52 12.69
CA CYS A 94 -0.43 9.75 12.37
C CYS A 94 -0.90 10.96 13.20
N GLU A 95 -2.17 11.00 13.59
CA GLU A 95 -2.71 12.07 14.44
C GLU A 95 -2.02 12.12 15.81
N SER A 96 -1.57 10.98 16.33
CA SER A 96 -0.83 10.88 17.59
C SER A 96 0.65 11.30 17.50
N LEU A 97 1.18 11.52 16.30
CA LEU A 97 2.60 11.79 16.05
C LEU A 97 2.81 13.28 15.80
N GLN A 98 3.92 13.83 16.34
CA GLN A 98 4.19 15.27 16.25
C GLN A 98 4.88 15.65 14.95
N ASP A 99 5.90 14.90 14.54
CA ASP A 99 6.74 15.27 13.40
C ASP A 99 6.33 14.57 12.11
N ALA A 100 6.49 15.27 10.98
CA ALA A 100 6.18 14.75 9.65
C ALA A 100 6.97 13.49 9.29
N GLU A 101 8.19 13.35 9.84
CA GLU A 101 9.02 12.16 9.64
C GLU A 101 8.37 10.91 10.25
N ASP A 102 7.89 11.01 11.48
CA ASP A 102 7.19 9.91 12.15
C ASP A 102 5.91 9.53 11.41
N ARG A 103 5.15 10.53 10.96
CA ARG A 103 3.92 10.32 10.18
C ARG A 103 4.18 9.65 8.84
N ALA A 104 5.20 10.10 8.10
CA ALA A 104 5.60 9.48 6.83
C ALA A 104 5.98 8.01 7.03
N TRP A 105 6.75 7.70 8.08
CA TRP A 105 7.15 6.34 8.40
C TRP A 105 5.99 5.47 8.89
N ALA A 106 5.05 6.03 9.65
CA ALA A 106 3.84 5.33 10.09
C ALA A 106 2.96 4.93 8.91
N LEU A 107 2.70 5.83 7.95
CA LEU A 107 1.99 5.45 6.73
C LEU A 107 2.78 4.47 5.87
N ARG A 108 4.11 4.61 5.83
CA ARG A 108 4.95 3.66 5.11
C ARG A 108 4.89 2.26 5.72
N ASP A 109 4.87 2.15 7.05
CA ASP A 109 4.63 0.89 7.76
C ASP A 109 3.27 0.28 7.38
N THR A 110 2.21 1.08 7.36
CA THR A 110 0.86 0.64 6.93
C THR A 110 0.87 0.13 5.49
N PHE A 111 1.52 0.84 4.58
CA PHE A 111 1.59 0.45 3.17
C PHE A 111 2.36 -0.85 2.98
N ASP A 112 3.51 -1.01 3.65
CA ASP A 112 4.30 -2.24 3.57
C ASP A 112 3.51 -3.44 4.16
N GLY A 113 2.75 -3.24 5.24
CA GLY A 113 1.89 -4.27 5.82
C GLY A 113 0.77 -4.72 4.87
N LEU A 114 0.16 -3.76 4.17
CA LEU A 114 -0.83 -4.04 3.12
C LEU A 114 -0.20 -4.77 1.92
N MET A 115 0.97 -4.33 1.46
CA MET A 115 1.68 -4.99 0.36
C MET A 115 2.09 -6.42 0.71
N ASP A 116 2.50 -6.68 1.95
CA ASP A 116 2.82 -8.02 2.44
C ASP A 116 1.58 -8.95 2.41
N VAL A 117 0.45 -8.52 2.98
CA VAL A 117 -0.76 -9.36 2.99
C VAL A 117 -1.31 -9.60 1.59
N ILE A 118 -1.21 -8.60 0.69
CA ILE A 118 -1.54 -8.77 -0.73
C ILE A 118 -0.63 -9.82 -1.39
N GLY A 119 0.68 -9.77 -1.12
CA GLY A 119 1.63 -10.75 -1.61
C GLY A 119 1.27 -12.18 -1.16
N ARG A 120 0.99 -12.36 0.13
CA ARG A 120 0.56 -13.66 0.68
C ARG A 120 -0.78 -14.13 0.12
N TRP A 121 -1.74 -13.22 -0.05
CA TRP A 121 -3.03 -13.52 -0.64
C TRP A 121 -2.92 -13.98 -2.10
N ARG A 122 -2.03 -13.36 -2.90
CA ARG A 122 -1.76 -13.80 -4.28
C ARG A 122 -1.19 -15.22 -4.33
N GLN A 123 -0.29 -15.55 -3.41
CA GLN A 123 0.30 -16.89 -3.33
C GLN A 123 -0.70 -17.96 -2.89
N ALA A 124 -1.62 -17.61 -2.00
CA ALA A 124 -2.64 -18.52 -1.50
C ALA A 124 -3.75 -18.83 -2.53
N ARG A 125 -3.92 -17.99 -3.56
CA ARG A 125 -4.89 -18.23 -4.62
C ARG A 125 -4.34 -19.26 -5.61
N PRO A 126 -4.99 -20.42 -5.82
CA PRO A 126 -4.58 -21.33 -6.87
C PRO A 126 -4.65 -20.59 -8.21
N SER A 127 -3.61 -20.76 -9.03
CA SER A 127 -3.53 -20.20 -10.38
C SER A 127 -4.83 -20.56 -11.10
N GLN A 128 -5.60 -19.56 -11.51
CA GLN A 128 -6.75 -19.80 -12.37
C GLN A 128 -6.17 -20.42 -13.65
N PRO A 129 -6.50 -21.68 -14.01
CA PRO A 129 -6.02 -22.25 -15.26
C PRO A 129 -6.47 -21.33 -16.39
N PRO A 130 -5.67 -21.16 -17.46
CA PRO A 130 -6.06 -20.33 -18.59
C PRO A 130 -7.45 -20.78 -19.01
N SER A 131 -8.41 -19.85 -18.98
CA SER A 131 -9.76 -20.08 -19.42
C SER A 131 -9.68 -20.50 -20.89
N LEU A 132 -9.75 -21.80 -21.15
CA LEU A 132 -10.04 -22.33 -22.47
C LEU A 132 -11.41 -21.77 -22.81
N THR A 133 -11.41 -20.66 -23.54
CA THR A 133 -12.58 -20.12 -24.20
C THR A 133 -13.20 -21.28 -24.97
N ARG A 134 -14.31 -21.80 -24.45
CA ARG A 134 -15.08 -22.87 -25.04
C ARG A 134 -15.60 -22.30 -26.37
N ARG A 135 -14.83 -22.45 -27.45
CA ARG A 135 -15.25 -22.10 -28.81
C ARG A 135 -16.54 -22.86 -29.05
N THR A 136 -17.65 -22.15 -29.02
CA THR A 136 -18.95 -22.68 -29.45
C THR A 136 -18.79 -23.08 -30.92
N PRO A 137 -19.11 -24.33 -31.30
CA PRO A 137 -19.12 -24.69 -32.71
C PRO A 137 -20.20 -23.86 -33.41
N PRO A 138 -19.98 -23.38 -34.64
CA PRO A 138 -20.99 -22.64 -35.39
C PRO A 138 -22.19 -23.56 -35.63
N LYS A 139 -23.40 -23.03 -35.44
CA LYS A 139 -24.65 -23.71 -35.82
C LYS A 139 -24.72 -23.77 -37.34
N THR A 140 -24.34 -24.91 -37.91
CA THR A 140 -24.65 -25.22 -39.31
C THR A 140 -26.14 -25.55 -39.38
N TYR A 141 -26.96 -24.56 -39.77
CA TYR A 141 -28.28 -24.81 -40.30
C TYR A 141 -28.10 -25.29 -41.74
N LEU A 142 -28.47 -26.52 -42.05
CA LEU A 142 -28.77 -26.91 -43.43
C LEU A 142 -30.03 -27.79 -43.46
N ASN A 143 -30.87 -27.43 -44.43
CA ASN A 143 -32.21 -27.92 -44.75
C ASN A 143 -32.29 -29.40 -45.08
#